data_AF-A0AAP0NT21-F1
#
_entry.id   AF-A0AAP0NT21-F1
#
_cell.length_a   1.000
_cell.length_b   1.000
_cell.length_c   1.000
_cell.angle_alpha   90.00
_cell.angle_beta   90.00
_cell.angle_gamma   90.00
#
_symmetry.space_group_name_H-M   'P 1'
#
loop_
_entity.id
_entity.type
_entity.pdbx_description
1 polymer ?
#
loop_
_entity_poly.entity_id
_entity_poly.type
_entity_poly.pdbx_seq_one_letter_code
_entity_poly.pdbx_strand_id
1 'polypeptide(L)'
;MALPVFLVLSLLLLSFTYEVSNVEGGIDCGGLCGVRCGAHSRPNVCMRACGTCCARCGCVPPGTYGNREMCGRCYTDMTTHDNKTKCP
;
A
#
# COMPACT_ATOMS: atom_id res chain seq x y z
N MET A 1 12.02 39.54 24.54
CA MET A 1 12.42 38.14 24.83
C MET A 1 11.45 37.10 24.28
N ALA A 2 10.16 37.42 24.04
CA ALA A 2 9.19 36.47 23.45
C ALA A 2 9.30 36.29 21.92
N LEU A 3 9.65 37.36 21.16
CA LEU A 3 9.82 37.31 19.70
C LEU A 3 10.81 36.27 19.17
N PRO A 4 12.03 36.10 19.74
CA PRO A 4 12.96 35.07 19.24
C PRO A 4 12.45 33.65 19.52
N VAL A 5 11.69 33.45 20.60
CA VAL A 5 11.15 32.13 20.97
C VAL A 5 10.04 31.71 19.99
N PHE A 6 9.18 32.63 19.57
CA PHE A 6 8.11 32.36 18.58
C PHE A 6 8.66 32.00 17.18
N LEU A 7 9.73 32.68 16.74
CA LEU A 7 10.39 32.41 15.45
C LEU A 7 11.12 31.06 15.43
N VAL A 8 11.71 30.66 16.55
CA VAL A 8 12.39 29.36 16.67
C VAL A 8 11.36 28.22 16.70
N LEU A 9 10.22 28.40 17.38
CA LEU A 9 9.17 27.39 17.45
C LEU A 9 8.52 27.12 16.08
N SER A 10 8.29 28.16 15.28
CA SER A 10 7.73 27.99 13.93
C SER A 10 8.71 27.29 12.97
N LEU A 11 10.01 27.57 13.06
CA LEU A 11 11.05 26.88 12.27
C LEU A 11 11.20 25.40 12.66
N LEU A 12 11.10 25.07 13.95
CA LEU A 12 11.16 23.67 14.42
C LEU A 12 9.93 22.86 13.98
N LEU A 13 8.73 23.45 14.03
CA LEU A 13 7.50 22.80 13.56
C LEU A 13 7.53 22.53 12.05
N LEU A 14 8.06 23.46 11.25
CA LEU A 14 8.27 23.25 9.81
C LEU A 14 9.21 22.08 9.52
N SER A 15 10.31 21.99 10.27
CA SER A 15 11.30 20.90 10.16
C SER A 15 10.67 19.52 10.47
N PHE A 16 9.85 19.43 11.52
CA PHE A 16 9.18 18.20 11.93
C PHE A 16 8.16 17.70 10.89
N THR A 17 7.45 18.61 10.23
CA THR A 17 6.52 18.23 9.15
C THR A 17 7.22 17.80 7.86
N TYR A 18 8.45 18.26 7.63
CA TYR A 18 9.22 17.88 6.44
C TYR A 18 9.63 16.40 6.46
N GLU A 19 10.00 15.85 7.62
CA GLU A 19 10.39 14.44 7.73
C GLU A 19 9.22 13.47 7.46
N VAL A 20 7.98 13.87 7.78
CA VAL A 20 6.78 13.06 7.49
C VAL A 20 6.48 12.99 5.98
N SER A 21 6.96 13.97 5.22
CA SER A 21 6.65 14.14 3.80
C SER A 21 7.60 13.39 2.86
N ASN A 22 8.73 12.86 3.37
CA ASN A 22 9.80 12.27 2.58
C ASN A 22 10.00 10.77 2.84
N VAL A 23 8.94 10.03 3.16
CA VAL A 23 8.93 8.60 2.85
C VAL A 23 8.73 8.52 1.34
N GLU A 24 9.77 8.17 0.58
CA GLU A 24 9.60 7.68 -0.79
C GLU A 24 8.62 6.50 -0.72
N GLY A 25 7.34 6.81 -0.95
CA GLY A 25 6.17 5.99 -0.64
C GLY A 25 5.97 4.85 -1.62
N GLY A 26 6.99 4.03 -1.81
CA GLY A 26 6.86 2.75 -2.47
C GLY A 26 6.14 1.78 -1.53
N ILE A 27 4.98 1.28 -1.94
CA ILE A 27 4.29 0.25 -1.17
C ILE A 27 5.13 -1.04 -1.19
N ASP A 28 5.36 -1.67 -0.04
CA ASP A 28 6.04 -2.98 0.01
C ASP A 28 5.07 -4.09 -0.44
N CYS A 29 5.00 -4.28 -1.76
CA CYS A 29 4.23 -5.35 -2.36
C CYS A 29 4.69 -6.75 -1.89
N GLY A 30 5.98 -6.92 -1.59
CA GLY A 30 6.54 -8.21 -1.19
C GLY A 30 5.99 -8.67 0.14
N GLY A 31 6.12 -7.83 1.17
CA GLY A 31 5.60 -8.10 2.51
C GLY A 31 4.07 -8.23 2.52
N LEU A 32 3.37 -7.28 1.89
CA LEU A 32 1.90 -7.28 1.89
C LEU A 32 1.30 -8.48 1.15
N CYS A 33 1.84 -8.84 -0.02
CA CYS A 33 1.39 -10.02 -0.73
C CYS A 33 1.73 -11.30 0.02
N GLY A 34 2.85 -11.33 0.77
CA GLY A 34 3.21 -12.46 1.64
C GLY A 34 2.13 -12.74 2.68
N VAL A 35 1.62 -11.69 3.34
CA VAL A 35 0.48 -11.81 4.27
C VAL A 35 -0.77 -12.25 3.52
N ARG A 36 -1.13 -11.58 2.42
CA ARG A 36 -2.35 -11.86 1.65
C ARG A 36 -2.42 -13.31 1.18
N CYS A 37 -1.29 -13.85 0.74
CA CYS A 37 -1.20 -15.20 0.16
C CYS A 37 -0.83 -16.29 1.17
N GLY A 38 -0.61 -15.96 2.44
CA GLY A 38 -0.09 -16.89 3.45
C GLY A 38 -1.00 -18.10 3.74
N ALA A 39 -2.32 -17.94 3.60
CA ALA A 39 -3.30 -19.02 3.78
C ALA A 39 -3.77 -19.67 2.46
N HIS A 40 -3.21 -19.25 1.32
CA HIS A 40 -3.65 -19.76 0.02
C HIS A 40 -3.08 -21.15 -0.24
N SER A 41 -3.87 -22.07 -0.79
CA SER A 41 -3.42 -23.42 -1.14
C SER A 41 -2.27 -23.46 -2.17
N ARG A 42 -2.09 -22.38 -2.93
CA ARG A 42 -1.07 -22.21 -3.98
C ARG A 42 -0.38 -20.85 -3.81
N PRO A 43 0.46 -20.68 -2.78
CA PRO A 43 0.98 -19.37 -2.38
C PRO A 43 1.83 -18.71 -3.48
N ASN A 44 2.63 -19.47 -4.23
CA ASN A 44 3.44 -18.93 -5.33
C ASN A 44 2.60 -18.36 -6.48
N VAL A 45 1.44 -18.96 -6.77
CA VAL A 45 0.53 -18.46 -7.82
C VAL A 45 -0.17 -17.19 -7.33
N CYS A 46 -0.65 -17.20 -6.08
CA CYS A 46 -1.24 -16.04 -5.43
C CYS A 46 -0.25 -14.86 -5.40
N MET A 47 1.01 -15.10 -5.01
CA MET A 47 2.06 -14.08 -4.94
C MET A 47 2.31 -13.41 -6.30
N ARG A 48 2.38 -14.19 -7.38
CA ARG A 48 2.56 -13.63 -8.74
C ARG A 48 1.38 -12.76 -9.16
N ALA A 49 0.15 -13.18 -8.86
CA ALA A 49 -1.05 -12.41 -9.15
C ALA A 49 -1.10 -11.12 -8.30
N CYS A 50 -0.93 -11.25 -6.98
CA CYS A 50 -0.92 -10.14 -6.03
C CYS A 50 0.15 -9.10 -6.39
N GLY A 51 1.38 -9.52 -6.70
CA GLY A 51 2.46 -8.61 -7.08
C GLY A 51 2.13 -7.82 -8.34
N THR A 52 1.48 -8.45 -9.33
CA THR A 52 1.01 -7.74 -10.53
C THR A 52 -0.07 -6.71 -10.19
N CYS A 53 -1.01 -7.07 -9.31
CA CYS A 53 -2.07 -6.17 -8.86
C CYS A 53 -1.52 -5.00 -8.05
N CYS A 54 -0.57 -5.28 -7.16
CA CYS A 54 0.08 -4.30 -6.31
C CYS A 54 0.94 -3.32 -7.11
N ALA A 55 1.74 -3.81 -8.07
CA ALA A 55 2.55 -2.93 -8.92
C ALA A 55 1.70 -1.98 -9.77
N ARG A 56 0.49 -2.40 -10.17
CA ARG A 56 -0.42 -1.57 -10.97
C ARG A 56 -1.26 -0.61 -10.13
N CYS A 57 -1.77 -1.08 -8.99
CA CYS A 57 -2.73 -0.32 -8.18
C CYS A 57 -2.11 0.36 -6.97
N GLY A 58 -0.87 0.03 -6.60
CA GLY A 58 -0.21 0.54 -5.41
C GLY A 58 -0.94 0.18 -4.10
N CYS A 59 -1.66 -0.94 -4.07
CA CYS A 59 -2.48 -1.33 -2.92
C CYS A 59 -2.61 -2.86 -2.81
N VAL A 60 -2.58 -3.38 -1.57
CA VAL A 60 -2.91 -4.76 -1.23
C VAL A 60 -3.91 -4.75 -0.06
N PRO A 61 -5.06 -5.40 -0.18
CA PRO A 61 -6.06 -5.42 0.88
C PRO A 61 -5.58 -6.23 2.10
N PRO A 62 -5.97 -5.83 3.33
CA PRO A 62 -5.54 -6.49 4.54
C PRO A 62 -6.17 -7.87 4.72
N GLY A 63 -5.46 -8.74 5.44
CA GLY A 63 -5.87 -10.12 5.72
C GLY A 63 -5.65 -11.07 4.55
N THR A 64 -5.98 -12.34 4.73
CA THR A 64 -5.74 -13.42 3.74
C THR A 64 -6.90 -13.65 2.77
N TYR A 65 -8.06 -13.04 3.02
CA TYR A 65 -9.28 -13.20 2.23
C TYR A 65 -10.18 -11.94 2.34
N GLY A 66 -11.01 -11.66 1.34
CA GLY A 66 -11.99 -10.55 1.37
C GLY A 66 -11.35 -9.15 1.32
N ASN A 67 -12.08 -8.11 1.75
CA ASN A 67 -11.60 -6.71 1.86
C ASN A 67 -11.06 -6.07 0.56
N ARG A 68 -11.42 -6.61 -0.61
CA ARG A 68 -10.86 -6.16 -1.89
C ARG A 68 -11.29 -4.73 -2.22
N GLU A 69 -12.48 -4.36 -1.77
CA GLU A 69 -13.08 -3.04 -1.87
C GLU A 69 -12.24 -1.95 -1.19
N MET A 70 -11.37 -2.29 -0.23
CA MET A 70 -10.46 -1.32 0.40
C MET A 70 -9.42 -0.76 -0.59
N CYS A 71 -9.03 -1.56 -1.59
CA CYS A 71 -8.14 -1.11 -2.67
C CYS A 71 -8.91 -0.56 -3.90
N GLY A 72 -10.24 -0.45 -3.78
CA GLY A 72 -11.11 0.09 -4.81
C GLY A 72 -11.11 -0.69 -6.14
N ARG A 73 -11.62 -0.01 -7.17
CA ARG A 73 -11.90 -0.60 -8.49
C ARG A 73 -10.67 -1.16 -9.19
N CYS A 74 -9.49 -0.56 -8.99
CA CYS A 74 -8.27 -1.04 -9.63
C CYS A 74 -7.96 -2.49 -9.24
N TYR A 75 -8.14 -2.85 -7.97
CA TYR A 75 -7.88 -4.21 -7.48
C TYR A 75 -9.04 -5.17 -7.80
N THR A 76 -10.29 -4.70 -7.72
CA THR A 76 -11.48 -5.56 -7.92
C THR A 76 -11.79 -5.85 -9.38
N ASP A 77 -11.57 -4.89 -10.28
CA ASP A 77 -12.05 -4.95 -11.67
C ASP A 77 -11.00 -5.55 -12.61
N MET A 78 -9.80 -5.86 -12.10
CA MET A 78 -8.79 -6.55 -12.90
C MET A 78 -9.19 -7.99 -13.17
N THR A 79 -9.28 -8.32 -14.45
CA THR A 79 -9.63 -9.65 -14.95
C THR A 79 -8.49 -10.30 -15.71
N THR A 80 -8.52 -11.63 -15.78
CA THR A 80 -7.70 -12.43 -16.68
C THR A 80 -8.31 -12.41 -18.08
N HIS A 81 -7.60 -12.97 -19.07
CA HIS A 81 -8.14 -13.17 -20.42
C HIS A 81 -9.49 -13.92 -20.42
N ASP A 82 -9.69 -14.86 -19.49
CA ASP A 82 -10.94 -15.63 -19.35
C ASP A 82 -12.06 -14.90 -18.56
N ASN A 83 -11.99 -13.57 -18.42
CA ASN A 83 -12.96 -12.76 -17.65
C ASN A 83 -13.13 -13.16 -16.17
N LYS A 84 -12.14 -13.84 -15.58
CA LYS A 84 -12.13 -14.16 -14.15
C LYS A 84 -11.38 -13.08 -13.37
N THR A 85 -11.77 -12.85 -12.12
CA THR A 85 -11.04 -11.94 -11.22
C THR A 85 -9.58 -12.38 -11.12
N LYS A 86 -8.67 -11.46 -11.40
CA LYS A 86 -7.23 -11.72 -11.43
C LYS A 86 -6.59 -11.63 -10.04
N CYS A 87 -7.03 -10.69 -9.23
CA CYS A 87 -6.42 -10.40 -7.92
C CYS A 87 -7.01 -11.26 -6.79
N PRO A 88 -6.19 -11.72 -5.84
CA PRO A 88 -6.64 -12.59 -4.75
C PRO A 88 -7.59 -11.92 -3.72
#